data_AF-A0A4U8TRW4-F1
#
_entry.id   AF-A0A4U8TRW4-F1
#
_cell.length_a   1.000
_cell.length_b   1.000
_cell.length_c   1.000
_cell.angle_alpha   90.00
_cell.angle_beta   90.00
_cell.angle_gamma   90.00
#
_symmetry.space_group_name_H-M   'P 1'
#
loop_
_entity.id
_entity.type
_entity.pdbx_description
1 polymer ?
#
loop_
_entity_poly.entity_id
_entity_poly.type
_entity_poly.pdbx_seq_one_letter_code
_entity_poly.pdbx_strand_id
1 'polypeptide(L)'
;MLDKIKKLGLKVKCGIGWHNGTYAHIAGEPQCFFAKTCPDCGKYITEKRHKYGEWFYPYQDRCEQVRECVYCQDKKTRTEHQFAQWEYYEFGKCNQIRECIRCHKKETRVEHDYQEHHKDSQCRIIKVCTRCKDEQLGSIEHNWVKIPFSNNDLKVSGKRKCRDCGYIG
;
A
#
# COMPACT_ATOMS: atom_id res chain seq x y z
N MET A 1 30.54 45.22 -18.64
CA MET A 1 31.02 44.06 -17.83
C MET A 1 29.87 43.10 -17.48
N LEU A 2 28.69 43.61 -17.08
CA LEU A 2 27.49 42.81 -16.79
C LEU A 2 27.05 41.85 -17.91
N ASP A 3 27.13 42.24 -19.19
CA ASP A 3 26.65 41.42 -20.31
C ASP A 3 27.49 40.17 -20.58
N LYS A 4 28.80 40.22 -20.28
CA LYS A 4 29.67 39.04 -20.38
C LYS A 4 29.33 38.01 -19.29
N ILE A 5 29.05 38.48 -18.07
CA ILE A 5 28.66 37.63 -16.93
C ILE A 5 27.29 36.97 -17.20
N LYS A 6 26.32 37.70 -17.73
CA LYS A 6 25.01 37.15 -18.13
C LYS A 6 25.14 36.08 -19.22
N LYS A 7 25.94 36.32 -20.26
CA LYS A 7 26.20 35.32 -21.32
C LYS A 7 26.90 34.07 -20.81
N LEU A 8 27.83 34.19 -19.86
CA LEU A 8 28.47 33.05 -19.20
C LEU A 8 27.47 32.23 -18.37
N GLY A 9 26.62 32.89 -17.57
CA GLY A 9 25.58 32.22 -16.79
C GLY A 9 24.56 31.45 -17.65
N LEU A 10 24.16 32.01 -18.80
CA LEU A 10 23.26 31.35 -19.75
C LEU A 10 23.90 30.12 -20.41
N LYS A 11 25.19 30.20 -20.77
CA LYS A 11 25.95 29.06 -21.31
C LYS A 11 26.09 27.92 -20.30
N VAL A 12 26.31 28.22 -19.02
CA VAL A 12 26.38 27.20 -17.96
C VAL A 12 25.03 26.50 -17.78
N LYS A 13 23.91 27.23 -17.76
CA LYS A 13 22.55 26.64 -17.68
C LYS A 13 22.28 25.67 -18.83
N CYS A 14 22.60 26.09 -20.06
CA CYS A 14 22.46 25.22 -21.22
C CYS A 14 23.38 23.99 -21.14
N GLY A 15 24.60 24.15 -20.59
CA GLY A 15 25.56 23.06 -20.41
C GLY A 15 25.12 21.97 -19.43
N ILE A 16 24.31 22.33 -18.42
CA ILE A 16 23.72 21.37 -17.46
C ILE A 16 22.32 20.88 -17.85
N GLY A 17 21.89 21.14 -19.09
CA GLY A 17 20.62 20.64 -19.65
C GLY A 17 19.39 21.53 -19.40
N TRP A 18 19.55 22.71 -18.81
CA TRP A 18 18.46 23.67 -18.62
C TRP A 18 18.33 24.57 -19.84
N HIS A 19 17.31 24.30 -20.67
CA HIS A 19 17.09 25.02 -21.92
C HIS A 19 15.82 25.86 -21.88
N ASN A 20 15.94 27.13 -22.24
CA ASN A 20 14.85 28.08 -22.34
C ASN A 20 13.99 27.86 -23.59
N GLY A 21 12.84 28.53 -23.68
CA GLY A 21 11.92 28.46 -24.82
C GLY A 21 10.69 27.57 -24.58
N THR A 22 9.67 27.77 -25.41
CA THR A 22 8.38 27.09 -25.31
C THR A 22 8.33 25.93 -26.30
N TYR A 23 7.85 24.78 -25.83
CA TYR A 23 7.58 23.64 -26.69
C TYR A 23 6.36 23.88 -27.57
N ALA A 24 6.51 23.60 -28.86
CA ALA A 24 5.43 23.57 -29.85
C ALA A 24 5.31 22.18 -30.45
N HIS A 25 4.13 21.84 -30.97
CA HIS A 25 3.91 20.60 -31.71
C HIS A 25 4.77 20.58 -32.98
N ILE A 26 5.30 19.40 -33.31
CA ILE A 26 6.10 19.21 -34.53
C ILE A 26 5.15 18.91 -35.69
N ALA A 27 5.12 19.79 -36.70
CA ALA A 27 4.28 19.61 -37.88
C ALA A 27 4.57 18.27 -38.57
N GLY A 28 3.52 17.52 -38.92
CA GLY A 28 3.62 16.20 -39.55
C GLY A 28 3.78 15.03 -38.56
N GLU A 29 4.09 15.29 -37.29
CA GLU A 29 4.21 14.25 -36.26
C GLU A 29 2.90 14.06 -35.47
N PRO A 30 2.72 12.93 -34.77
CA PRO A 30 1.62 12.77 -33.83
C PRO A 30 1.57 13.87 -32.77
N GLN A 31 0.38 14.18 -32.25
CA GLN A 31 0.16 15.30 -31.31
C GLN A 31 0.91 15.18 -29.97
N CYS A 32 1.51 14.04 -29.66
CA CYS A 32 2.39 13.88 -28.50
C CYS A 32 3.83 14.35 -28.74
N PHE A 33 4.21 14.75 -29.96
CA PHE A 33 5.58 15.14 -30.30
C PHE A 33 5.74 16.65 -30.25
N PHE A 34 6.67 17.10 -29.42
CA PHE A 34 6.94 18.51 -29.22
C PHE A 34 8.42 18.81 -29.43
N ALA A 35 8.70 20.01 -29.91
CA ALA A 35 10.05 20.52 -29.98
C ALA A 35 10.14 21.97 -29.54
N LYS A 36 11.34 22.37 -29.13
CA LYS A 36 11.73 23.77 -28.96
C LYS A 36 13.15 23.97 -29.43
N THR A 37 13.43 25.18 -29.89
CA THR A 37 14.79 25.64 -30.11
C THR A 37 15.15 26.58 -28.97
N CYS A 38 16.22 26.27 -28.24
CA CYS A 38 16.66 27.12 -27.15
C CYS A 38 17.19 28.45 -27.70
N PRO A 39 16.64 29.61 -27.31
CA PRO A 39 17.09 30.90 -27.85
C PRO A 39 18.50 31.28 -27.39
N ASP A 40 18.97 30.72 -26.27
CA ASP A 40 20.27 31.05 -25.68
C ASP A 40 21.45 30.29 -26.33
N CYS A 41 21.22 29.05 -26.79
CA CYS A 41 22.28 28.21 -27.34
C CYS A 41 21.98 27.60 -28.72
N GLY A 42 20.79 27.83 -29.28
CA GLY A 42 20.37 27.32 -30.59
C GLY A 42 20.08 25.82 -30.64
N LYS A 43 20.20 25.10 -29.52
CA LYS A 43 19.97 23.65 -29.47
C LYS A 43 18.49 23.32 -29.75
N TYR A 44 18.25 22.45 -30.72
CA TYR A 44 16.94 21.85 -30.98
C TYR A 44 16.72 20.67 -30.04
N ILE A 45 15.57 20.66 -29.37
CA ILE A 45 15.24 19.69 -28.32
C ILE A 45 13.85 19.16 -28.60
N THR A 46 13.72 17.84 -28.63
CA THR A 46 12.46 17.15 -28.82
C THR A 46 12.04 16.43 -27.54
N GLU A 47 10.74 16.30 -27.32
CA GLU A 47 10.20 15.47 -26.25
C GLU A 47 8.84 14.88 -26.66
N LYS A 48 8.49 13.74 -26.04
CA LYS A 48 7.20 13.09 -26.22
C LYS A 48 6.35 13.24 -24.95
N ARG A 49 5.14 13.78 -25.10
CA ARG A 49 4.15 13.93 -24.04
C ARG A 49 2.96 13.04 -24.33
N HIS A 50 3.04 11.79 -23.90
CA HIS A 50 1.98 10.81 -24.16
C HIS A 50 0.75 11.08 -23.31
N LYS A 51 -0.42 11.10 -23.96
CA LYS A 51 -1.73 10.99 -23.31
C LYS A 51 -2.24 9.58 -23.57
N TYR A 52 -2.25 8.74 -22.53
CA TYR A 52 -2.78 7.38 -22.65
C TYR A 52 -4.28 7.37 -22.38
N GLY A 53 -4.99 6.49 -23.10
CA GLY A 53 -6.37 6.13 -22.77
C GLY A 53 -6.48 5.25 -21.52
N GLU A 54 -7.68 4.72 -21.32
CA GLU A 54 -7.98 3.79 -20.24
C GLU A 54 -7.25 2.45 -20.41
N TRP A 55 -6.99 1.80 -19.29
CA TRP A 55 -6.49 0.42 -19.29
C TRP A 55 -7.60 -0.54 -19.71
N PHE A 56 -7.27 -1.50 -20.57
CA PHE A 56 -8.18 -2.57 -20.97
C PHE A 56 -7.45 -3.91 -20.99
N TYR A 57 -8.22 -5.00 -20.90
CA TYR A 57 -7.68 -6.35 -21.02
C TYR A 57 -7.80 -6.84 -22.47
N PRO A 58 -6.68 -7.03 -23.19
CA PRO A 58 -6.74 -7.55 -24.56
C PRO A 58 -7.14 -9.04 -24.64
N TYR A 59 -6.99 -9.81 -23.56
CA TYR A 59 -7.30 -11.25 -23.53
C TYR A 59 -8.17 -11.58 -22.32
N GLN A 60 -9.18 -12.43 -22.49
CA GLN A 60 -10.17 -12.78 -21.45
C GLN A 60 -9.59 -13.59 -20.28
N ASP A 61 -8.57 -14.39 -20.54
CA ASP A 61 -7.97 -15.36 -19.62
C ASP A 61 -6.63 -14.87 -19.04
N ARG A 62 -6.26 -13.61 -19.30
CA ARG A 62 -5.00 -13.01 -18.84
C ARG A 62 -5.24 -11.77 -18.00
N CYS A 63 -4.29 -11.51 -17.10
CA CYS A 63 -4.28 -10.34 -16.22
C CYS A 63 -3.43 -9.18 -16.75
N GLU A 64 -2.81 -9.35 -17.92
CA GLU A 64 -2.13 -8.25 -18.60
C GLU A 64 -3.17 -7.23 -19.07
N GLN A 65 -2.96 -5.98 -18.71
CA GLN A 65 -3.70 -4.83 -19.21
C GLN A 65 -2.80 -4.01 -20.13
N VAL A 66 -3.41 -3.43 -21.15
CA VAL A 66 -2.77 -2.54 -22.10
C VAL A 66 -3.49 -1.20 -22.08
N ARG A 67 -2.74 -0.13 -22.30
CA ARG A 67 -3.29 1.16 -22.72
C ARG A 67 -2.39 1.77 -23.79
N GLU A 68 -2.99 2.57 -24.66
CA GLU A 68 -2.32 3.13 -25.81
C GLU A 68 -2.36 4.66 -25.76
N CYS A 69 -1.29 5.28 -26.26
CA CYS A 69 -1.25 6.71 -26.49
C CYS A 69 -2.28 7.06 -27.56
N VAL A 70 -3.19 7.97 -27.26
CA VAL A 70 -4.30 8.37 -28.16
C VAL A 70 -3.82 9.03 -29.46
N TYR A 71 -2.54 9.38 -29.54
CA TYR A 71 -1.95 10.08 -30.69
C TYR A 71 -0.99 9.21 -31.51
N CYS A 72 -0.20 8.34 -30.89
CA CYS A 72 0.91 7.65 -31.56
C CYS A 72 0.96 6.14 -31.33
N GLN A 73 -0.08 5.56 -30.71
CA GLN A 73 -0.19 4.11 -30.47
C GLN A 73 0.92 3.50 -29.61
N ASP A 74 1.76 4.33 -28.96
CA ASP A 74 2.71 3.87 -27.97
C ASP A 74 1.95 3.11 -26.86
N LYS A 75 2.45 1.93 -26.48
CA LYS A 75 1.74 1.01 -25.59
C LYS A 75 2.42 0.96 -24.23
N LYS A 76 1.61 0.94 -23.18
CA LYS A 76 2.04 0.54 -21.84
C LYS A 76 1.32 -0.72 -21.44
N THR A 77 2.04 -1.63 -20.78
CA THR A 77 1.51 -2.87 -20.23
C THR A 77 1.63 -2.85 -18.70
N ARG A 78 0.74 -3.55 -18.02
CA ARG A 78 0.87 -3.90 -16.60
C ARG A 78 0.14 -5.22 -16.32
N THR A 79 0.48 -5.89 -15.22
CA THR A 79 -0.27 -7.06 -14.76
C THR A 79 -1.05 -6.70 -13.52
N GLU A 80 -2.37 -6.85 -13.56
CA GLU A 80 -3.24 -6.59 -12.41
C GLU A 80 -4.28 -7.71 -12.29
N HIS A 81 -4.19 -8.46 -11.19
CA HIS A 81 -5.09 -9.56 -10.88
C HIS A 81 -6.36 -9.04 -10.22
N GLN A 82 -7.50 -9.52 -10.73
CA GLN A 82 -8.79 -9.36 -10.07
C GLN A 82 -9.15 -10.67 -9.38
N PHE A 83 -9.04 -10.70 -8.06
CA PHE A 83 -9.38 -11.89 -7.28
C PHE A 83 -10.83 -11.85 -6.82
N ALA A 84 -11.46 -13.03 -6.77
CA ALA A 84 -12.72 -13.24 -6.08
C ALA A 84 -12.56 -12.98 -4.56
N GLN A 85 -13.69 -13.04 -3.85
CA GLN A 85 -13.68 -12.98 -2.38
C GLN A 85 -12.95 -14.20 -1.80
N TRP A 86 -12.42 -14.03 -0.59
CA TRP A 86 -11.84 -15.15 0.15
C TRP A 86 -12.93 -16.11 0.61
N GLU A 87 -12.71 -17.41 0.39
CA GLU A 87 -13.62 -18.47 0.80
C GLU A 87 -12.89 -19.49 1.65
N TYR A 88 -13.58 -20.03 2.66
CA TYR A 88 -13.08 -21.18 3.40
C TYR A 88 -13.35 -22.45 2.60
N TYR A 89 -12.31 -23.22 2.30
CA TYR A 89 -12.48 -24.46 1.54
C TYR A 89 -12.66 -25.69 2.44
N GLU A 90 -12.49 -25.56 3.76
CA GLU A 90 -12.70 -26.65 4.72
C GLU A 90 -13.53 -26.20 5.93
N PHE A 91 -14.45 -27.05 6.36
CA PHE A 91 -15.30 -26.81 7.51
C PHE A 91 -14.47 -26.86 8.81
N GLY A 92 -14.68 -25.88 9.70
CA GLY A 92 -13.95 -25.83 10.97
C GLY A 92 -12.44 -25.53 10.83
N LYS A 93 -11.94 -25.15 9.65
CA LYS A 93 -10.56 -24.67 9.46
C LYS A 93 -10.50 -23.23 9.02
N CYS A 94 -9.41 -22.56 9.36
CA CYS A 94 -9.16 -21.16 9.02
C CYS A 94 -8.45 -20.96 7.67
N ASN A 95 -8.19 -22.05 6.94
CA ASN A 95 -7.60 -21.96 5.61
C ASN A 95 -8.61 -21.35 4.64
N GLN A 96 -8.16 -20.32 3.93
CA GLN A 96 -8.94 -19.62 2.92
C GLN A 96 -8.23 -19.68 1.57
N ILE A 97 -9.03 -19.69 0.52
CA ILE A 97 -8.58 -19.62 -0.86
C ILE A 97 -9.32 -18.49 -1.57
N ARG A 98 -8.65 -17.84 -2.52
CA ARG A 98 -9.31 -17.03 -3.54
C ARG A 98 -8.66 -17.29 -4.88
N GLU A 99 -9.42 -17.03 -5.93
CA GLU A 99 -9.00 -17.29 -7.30
C GLU A 99 -9.12 -16.03 -8.14
N CYS A 100 -8.14 -15.79 -9.00
CA CYS A 100 -8.23 -14.72 -9.97
C CYS A 100 -9.30 -15.06 -11.00
N ILE A 101 -10.29 -14.18 -11.16
CA ILE A 101 -11.45 -14.37 -12.06
C ILE A 101 -11.06 -14.43 -13.55
N ARG A 102 -9.81 -14.10 -13.86
CA ARG A 102 -9.26 -13.99 -15.22
C ARG A 102 -8.37 -15.19 -15.54
N CYS A 103 -7.26 -15.31 -14.80
CA CYS A 103 -6.21 -16.28 -15.12
C CYS A 103 -6.20 -17.48 -14.17
N HIS A 104 -7.20 -17.62 -13.30
CA HIS A 104 -7.36 -18.75 -12.37
C HIS A 104 -6.18 -18.99 -11.42
N LYS A 105 -5.32 -17.98 -11.25
CA LYS A 105 -4.25 -18.00 -10.25
C LYS A 105 -4.89 -18.06 -8.87
N LYS A 106 -4.44 -19.00 -8.05
CA LYS A 106 -4.94 -19.22 -6.69
C LYS A 106 -4.02 -18.55 -5.68
N GLU A 107 -4.61 -17.99 -4.65
CA GLU A 107 -3.92 -17.55 -3.44
C GLU A 107 -4.56 -18.23 -2.24
N THR A 108 -3.73 -18.58 -1.26
CA THR A 108 -4.17 -19.20 -0.02
C THR A 108 -3.66 -18.41 1.16
N ARG A 109 -4.44 -18.37 2.24
CA ARG A 109 -4.01 -17.81 3.52
C ARG A 109 -4.65 -18.55 4.68
N VAL A 110 -4.13 -18.31 5.87
CA VAL A 110 -4.72 -18.76 7.13
C VAL A 110 -4.97 -17.52 7.97
N GLU A 111 -6.23 -17.22 8.24
CA GLU A 111 -6.63 -16.09 9.06
C GLU A 111 -7.57 -16.57 10.17
N HIS A 112 -7.18 -16.27 11.41
CA HIS A 112 -7.94 -16.64 12.59
C HIS A 112 -8.70 -15.44 13.13
N ASP A 113 -9.99 -15.65 13.42
CA ASP A 113 -10.80 -14.72 14.20
C ASP A 113 -10.80 -15.19 15.67
N TYR A 114 -9.86 -14.67 16.45
CA TYR A 114 -9.72 -15.00 17.87
C TYR A 114 -10.54 -14.06 18.74
N GLN A 115 -11.36 -14.64 19.61
CA GLN A 115 -12.18 -13.91 20.58
C GLN A 115 -11.75 -14.26 22.00
N GLU A 116 -11.81 -13.29 22.91
CA GLU A 116 -11.50 -13.52 24.32
C GLU A 116 -12.56 -14.41 24.95
N HIS A 117 -12.13 -15.47 25.62
CA HIS A 117 -13.06 -16.45 26.20
C HIS A 117 -13.02 -16.41 27.72
N HIS A 118 -11.85 -16.63 28.32
CA HIS A 118 -11.67 -16.65 29.76
C HIS A 118 -10.22 -16.34 30.14
N LYS A 119 -9.94 -16.23 31.45
CA LYS A 119 -8.58 -16.07 31.97
C LYS A 119 -8.09 -17.37 32.61
N ASP A 120 -6.80 -17.66 32.47
CA ASP A 120 -6.17 -18.76 33.20
C ASP A 120 -5.88 -18.37 34.67
N SER A 121 -5.31 -19.31 35.43
CA SER A 121 -4.94 -19.09 36.84
C SER A 121 -3.87 -18.01 37.05
N GLN A 122 -3.19 -17.58 35.99
CA GLN A 122 -2.20 -16.50 35.99
C GLN A 122 -2.77 -15.19 35.45
N CYS A 123 -4.11 -15.09 35.30
CA CYS A 123 -4.81 -13.96 34.71
C CYS A 123 -4.44 -13.67 33.24
N ARG A 124 -3.85 -14.62 32.52
CA ARG A 124 -3.65 -14.51 31.06
C ARG A 124 -4.98 -14.74 30.36
N ILE A 125 -5.35 -13.85 29.46
CA ILE A 125 -6.54 -14.01 28.62
C ILE A 125 -6.27 -15.15 27.65
N ILE A 126 -7.14 -16.15 27.64
CA ILE A 126 -7.20 -17.19 26.62
C ILE A 126 -8.13 -16.70 25.51
N LYS A 127 -7.58 -16.61 24.30
CA LYS A 127 -8.35 -16.28 23.10
C LYS A 127 -8.57 -17.55 22.28
N VAL A 128 -9.80 -17.78 21.88
CA VAL A 128 -10.21 -18.97 21.13
C VAL A 128 -10.66 -18.57 19.74
N CYS A 129 -10.16 -19.25 18.71
CA CYS A 129 -10.63 -19.01 17.36
C CYS A 129 -12.08 -19.47 17.22
N THR A 130 -12.96 -18.57 16.75
CA THR A 130 -14.40 -18.84 16.62
C THR A 130 -14.68 -20.02 15.70
N ARG A 131 -13.81 -20.23 14.70
CA ARG A 131 -13.96 -21.27 13.67
C ARG A 131 -13.25 -22.58 14.01
N CYS A 132 -11.92 -22.56 14.20
CA CYS A 132 -11.14 -23.79 14.36
C CYS A 132 -10.89 -24.24 15.80
N LYS A 133 -11.34 -23.44 16.77
CA LYS A 133 -11.17 -23.71 18.22
C LYS A 133 -9.72 -23.78 18.69
N ASP A 134 -8.78 -23.35 17.85
CA ASP A 134 -7.40 -23.12 18.26
C ASP A 134 -7.37 -22.06 19.38
N GLU A 135 -6.50 -22.28 20.36
CA GLU A 135 -6.36 -21.40 21.52
C GLU A 135 -5.00 -20.71 21.50
N GLN A 136 -4.97 -19.44 21.88
CA GLN A 136 -3.73 -18.71 22.09
C GLN A 136 -3.77 -17.88 23.37
N LEU A 137 -2.59 -17.66 23.94
CA LEU A 137 -2.42 -16.81 25.11
C LEU A 137 -2.33 -15.34 24.68
N GLY A 138 -3.21 -14.52 25.22
CA GLY A 138 -3.24 -13.07 25.07
C GLY A 138 -2.50 -12.34 26.19
N SER A 139 -2.93 -11.10 26.45
CA SER A 139 -2.40 -10.24 27.52
C SER A 139 -2.77 -10.77 28.91
N ILE A 140 -2.03 -10.30 29.92
CA ILE A 140 -2.36 -10.51 31.33
C ILE A 140 -3.26 -9.36 31.79
N GLU A 141 -4.37 -9.69 32.43
CA GLU A 141 -5.27 -8.70 33.01
C GLU A 141 -5.76 -9.12 34.40
N HIS A 142 -5.30 -8.40 35.41
CA HIS A 142 -5.66 -8.66 36.80
C HIS A 142 -6.96 -7.98 37.23
N ASN A 143 -7.78 -8.70 37.99
CA ASN A 143 -8.92 -8.13 38.71
C ASN A 143 -8.49 -7.73 40.11
N TRP A 144 -8.31 -6.43 40.34
CA TRP A 144 -7.81 -5.90 41.61
C TRP A 144 -8.86 -5.95 42.72
N VAL A 145 -8.43 -6.30 43.94
CA VAL A 145 -9.31 -6.31 45.12
C VAL A 145 -9.75 -4.87 45.44
N LYS A 146 -11.06 -4.61 45.51
CA LYS A 146 -11.64 -3.31 45.90
C LYS A 146 -11.97 -3.25 47.39
N ILE A 147 -11.79 -2.09 48.01
CA ILE A 147 -12.19 -1.80 49.39
C ILE A 147 -13.70 -1.49 49.40
N PRO A 148 -14.54 -2.18 50.22
CA PRO A 148 -16.00 -2.10 50.15
C PRO A 148 -16.62 -0.70 50.27
N PHE A 149 -15.94 0.23 50.94
CA PHE A 149 -16.49 1.55 51.29
C PHE A 149 -15.88 2.72 50.52
N SER A 150 -14.89 2.49 49.65
CA SER A 150 -14.16 3.59 49.00
C SER A 150 -13.89 3.41 47.50
N ASN A 151 -14.33 2.30 46.89
CA ASN A 151 -14.05 1.93 45.49
C ASN A 151 -12.56 1.94 45.08
N ASN A 152 -11.66 2.14 46.06
CA ASN A 152 -10.22 2.13 45.88
C ASN A 152 -9.69 0.70 45.88
N ASP A 153 -8.59 0.50 45.17
CA ASP A 153 -7.88 -0.79 45.18
C ASP A 153 -7.21 -1.02 46.54
N LEU A 154 -7.34 -2.24 47.07
CA LEU A 154 -6.60 -2.68 48.24
C LEU A 154 -5.11 -2.73 47.90
N LYS A 155 -4.32 -1.94 48.64
CA LYS A 155 -2.86 -1.92 48.52
C LYS A 155 -2.22 -2.62 49.72
N VAL A 156 -1.38 -3.61 49.44
CA VAL A 156 -0.52 -4.28 50.42
C VAL A 156 0.90 -3.82 50.16
N SER A 157 1.55 -3.21 51.15
CA SER A 157 2.90 -2.62 51.01
C SER A 157 3.02 -1.66 49.81
N GLY A 158 1.98 -0.86 49.57
CA GLY A 158 1.92 0.12 48.47
C GLY A 158 1.54 -0.43 47.10
N LYS A 159 1.42 -1.76 46.92
CA LYS A 159 1.10 -2.43 45.66
C LYS A 159 -0.30 -3.03 45.67
N ARG A 160 -0.99 -3.06 44.53
CA ARG A 160 -2.34 -3.64 44.41
C ARG A 160 -2.27 -5.16 44.47
N LYS A 161 -3.28 -5.77 45.07
CA LYS A 161 -3.42 -7.24 45.10
C LYS A 161 -4.50 -7.70 44.13
N CYS A 162 -4.17 -8.64 43.25
CA CYS A 162 -5.12 -9.29 42.37
C CYS A 162 -5.97 -10.30 43.17
N ARG A 163 -7.28 -10.30 42.93
CA ARG A 163 -8.25 -11.21 43.54
C ARG A 163 -8.11 -12.63 43.00
N ASP A 164 -7.83 -12.77 41.71
CA ASP A 164 -7.95 -14.06 41.02
C ASP A 164 -6.68 -14.90 41.10
N CYS A 165 -5.50 -14.27 40.95
CA CYS A 165 -4.21 -14.97 40.98
C CYS A 165 -3.31 -14.60 42.17
N GLY A 166 -3.72 -13.63 43.01
CA GLY A 166 -2.93 -13.19 44.16
C GLY A 166 -1.70 -12.34 43.83
N TYR A 167 -1.44 -12.01 42.56
CA TYR A 167 -0.34 -11.14 42.13
C TYR A 167 -0.34 -9.79 42.87
N ILE A 168 0.83 -9.31 43.26
CA ILE A 168 1.03 -8.03 43.97
C ILE A 168 1.89 -7.10 43.10
N GLY A 169 1.28 -6.03 42.56
CA GLY A 169 1.96 -5.07 41.68
C GLY A 169 1.21 -3.79 41.38
#